data_AF-A0A7L3WT24-F1
#
_entry.id   AF-A0A7L3WT24-F1
#
_cell.length_a   1.000
_cell.length_b   1.000
_cell.length_c   1.000
_cell.angle_alpha   90.00
_cell.angle_beta   90.00
_cell.angle_gamma   90.00
#
_symmetry.space_group_name_H-M   'P 1'
#
loop_
_entity.id
_entity.type
_entity.pdbx_description
1 polymer ?
#
loop_
_entity_poly.entity_id
_entity_poly.type
_entity_poly.pdbx_seq_one_letter_code
_entity_poly.pdbx_strand_id
1 'polypeptide(L)' 'QCVVCGDKATGYHYRCITCEGCKGFFRRTIQKNLHPTYSCKYDGCCVIDKITRNQCQLCRFKKCISVGMAMDRE' A
#
# COMPACT_ATOMS: atom_id res chain seq x y z
N GLN A 1 -3.63 -2.18 14.16
CA GLN A 1 -2.80 -2.98 13.23
C GLN A 1 -2.87 -2.36 11.83
N CYS A 2 -1.80 -2.40 11.03
CA CYS A 2 -1.80 -1.81 9.68
C CYS A 2 -2.81 -2.51 8.78
N VAL A 3 -3.83 -1.79 8.30
CA VAL A 3 -4.93 -2.39 7.51
C VAL A 3 -4.49 -2.94 6.15
N VAL A 4 -3.30 -2.57 5.67
CA VAL A 4 -2.75 -3.05 4.39
C VAL A 4 -1.99 -4.36 4.50
N CYS A 5 -1.13 -4.51 5.52
CA CYS A 5 -0.17 -5.61 5.60
C CYS A 5 -0.07 -6.30 6.97
N GLY A 6 -0.92 -5.93 7.93
CA GLY A 6 -0.92 -6.56 9.25
C GLY A 6 0.24 -6.15 10.19
N ASP A 7 1.21 -5.35 9.75
CA ASP A 7 2.32 -4.88 10.58
C ASP A 7 1.86 -3.90 11.69
N LYS A 8 2.74 -3.57 12.64
CA LYS A 8 2.44 -2.57 13.68
C LYS A 8 2.17 -1.20 13.03
N ALA A 9 0.97 -0.67 13.25
CA ALA A 9 0.61 0.66 12.76
C ALA A 9 1.22 1.76 13.63
N THR A 10 1.53 2.90 13.03
CA THR A 10 2.07 4.09 13.72
C THR A 10 1.06 5.22 13.82
N GLY A 11 -0.06 5.14 13.11
CA GLY A 11 -1.14 6.13 13.16
C GLY A 11 -1.98 6.12 11.89
N TYR A 12 -2.79 7.17 11.74
CA TYR A 12 -3.51 7.45 10.51
C TYR A 12 -2.58 8.09 9.49
N HIS A 13 -2.52 7.52 8.30
CA HIS A 13 -1.85 8.09 7.14
C HIS A 13 -2.77 7.93 5.94
N TYR A 14 -3.01 9.00 5.20
CA TYR A 14 -3.92 8.97 4.04
C TYR A 14 -5.29 8.38 4.40
N ARG A 15 -5.88 8.86 5.51
CA ARG A 15 -7.18 8.43 6.07
C ARG A 15 -7.26 6.98 6.58
N CYS A 16 -6.15 6.22 6.62
CA CYS A 16 -6.14 4.83 7.11
C CYS A 16 -5.10 4.57 8.21
N ILE A 17 -5.43 3.68 9.16
CA ILE A 17 -4.47 3.15 10.15
C ILE A 17 -3.41 2.30 9.44
N THR A 18 -2.20 2.82 9.27
CA THR A 18 -1.13 2.12 8.54
C THR A 18 0.21 2.17 9.26
N CYS A 19 1.14 1.32 8.84
CA CYS A 19 2.54 1.36 9.27
C CYS A 19 3.35 2.34 8.40
N GLU A 20 4.52 2.77 8.86
CA GLU A 20 5.42 3.66 8.09
C GLU A 20 5.83 3.08 6.73
N GLY A 21 5.94 1.75 6.62
CA GLY A 21 6.26 1.08 5.36
C GLY A 21 5.19 1.30 4.29
N CYS A 22 3.91 1.15 4.65
CA CYS A 22 2.80 1.35 3.70
C CYS A 22 2.52 2.83 3.44
N LYS A 23 2.63 3.68 4.46
CA LYS A 23 2.63 5.15 4.31
C LYS A 23 3.69 5.60 3.29
N GLY A 24 4.94 5.20 3.48
CA GLY A 24 6.05 5.61 2.63
C GLY A 24 5.97 5.05 1.21
N PHE A 25 5.50 3.80 1.07
CA PHE A 25 5.19 3.21 -0.24
C PHE A 25 4.13 4.03 -0.97
N PHE A 26 2.96 4.22 -0.35
CA PHE A 26 1.83 4.93 -0.95
C PHE A 26 2.19 6.36 -1.35
N ARG A 27 2.86 7.11 -0.45
CA ARG A 27 3.39 8.46 -0.72
C ARG A 27 4.25 8.52 -1.98
N ARG A 28 5.22 7.59 -2.12
CA ARG A 28 6.11 7.58 -3.30
C ARG A 28 5.34 7.20 -4.56
N THR A 29 4.40 6.27 -4.45
CA THR A 29 3.58 5.84 -5.59
C THR A 29 2.76 6.98 -6.17
N ILE A 30 2.08 7.76 -5.33
CA ILE A 30 1.25 8.89 -5.79
C ILE A 30 2.09 10.08 -6.26
N GLN A 31 3.14 10.47 -5.51
CA GLN A 31 3.95 11.66 -5.83
C GLN A 31 4.72 11.51 -7.15
N LYS A 32 5.14 10.29 -7.47
CA LYS A 32 5.91 10.00 -8.68
C LYS A 32 5.05 9.35 -9.78
N ASN A 33 3.73 9.28 -9.58
CA ASN A 33 2.80 8.63 -10.51
C ASN A 33 3.28 7.23 -10.95
N LEU A 34 3.71 6.39 -10.01
CA LEU A 34 4.31 5.07 -10.30
C LEU A 34 3.26 3.96 -10.46
N HIS A 35 2.03 4.16 -10.00
CA HIS A 35 1.02 3.11 -10.07
C HIS A 35 0.75 2.58 -11.49
N PRO A 36 0.82 3.38 -12.59
CA PRO A 36 0.64 2.84 -13.95
C PRO A 36 1.80 1.93 -14.40
N THR A 37 2.98 2.04 -13.78
CA THR A 37 4.15 1.23 -14.15
C THR A 37 4.23 -0.08 -13.38
N TYR A 38 3.40 -0.26 -12.35
CA TYR A 38 3.38 -1.49 -11.57
C TYR A 38 2.69 -2.62 -12.32
N SER A 39 3.38 -3.74 -12.46
CA SER A 39 2.83 -5.00 -12.96
C SER A 39 2.86 -6.09 -11.88
N CYS A 40 1.90 -7.01 -11.93
CA CYS A 40 1.96 -8.23 -11.16
C CYS A 40 2.58 -9.33 -12.03
N LYS A 41 3.45 -10.16 -11.44
CA LYS A 41 4.03 -11.34 -12.10
C LYS A 41 3.17 -12.60 -11.96
N TYR A 42 2.03 -12.47 -11.29
CA TYR A 42 1.07 -13.51 -10.95
C TYR A 42 -0.34 -13.02 -11.32
N ASP A 43 -1.39 -13.54 -10.69
CA ASP A 43 -2.79 -13.28 -11.04
C ASP A 43 -3.37 -11.98 -10.46
N GLY A 44 -2.52 -11.03 -10.06
CA GLY A 44 -2.98 -9.76 -9.49
C GLY A 44 -3.66 -9.85 -8.12
N CYS A 45 -3.53 -11.01 -7.44
CA CYS A 45 -4.16 -11.33 -6.16
C CYS A 45 -3.13 -11.73 -5.08
N CYS A 46 -1.90 -11.19 -5.14
CA CYS A 46 -0.87 -11.50 -4.15
C CYS A 46 -1.33 -11.16 -2.73
N VAL A 47 -1.07 -12.08 -1.79
CA VAL A 47 -1.23 -11.83 -0.35
C VAL A 47 -0.28 -10.70 0.05
N ILE A 48 -0.80 -9.74 0.82
CA ILE A 48 -0.03 -8.60 1.33
C ILE A 48 0.00 -8.70 2.86
N ASP A 49 1.14 -9.16 3.38
CA ASP A 49 1.43 -9.19 4.82
C ASP A 49 2.80 -8.54 5.12
N LYS A 50 3.24 -8.56 6.37
CA LYS A 50 4.51 -7.94 6.80
C LYS A 50 5.72 -8.46 6.03
N ILE A 51 5.72 -9.74 5.66
CA ILE A 51 6.79 -10.47 4.99
C ILE A 51 6.67 -10.30 3.47
N THR A 52 5.46 -10.46 2.92
CA THR A 52 5.22 -10.53 1.46
C THR A 52 4.93 -9.19 0.79
N ARG A 53 4.64 -8.11 1.55
CA ARG A 53 4.25 -6.78 1.00
C ARG A 53 5.21 -6.15 -0.02
N ASN A 54 6.45 -6.61 -0.15
CA ASN A 54 7.40 -6.09 -1.14
C ASN A 54 7.48 -6.92 -2.43
N GLN A 55 6.85 -8.11 -2.47
CA GLN A 55 6.93 -9.02 -3.62
C GLN A 55 6.13 -8.52 -4.84
N CYS A 56 5.06 -7.76 -4.62
CA CYS A 56 4.26 -7.20 -5.71
C CYS A 56 3.76 -5.78 -5.39
N GLN A 57 4.29 -4.79 -6.11
CA GLN A 57 3.90 -3.39 -5.97
C GLN A 57 2.47 -3.13 -6.43
N LEU A 58 2.04 -3.79 -7.53
CA LEU A 58 0.68 -3.65 -8.05
C LEU A 58 -0.35 -4.09 -7.01
N CYS A 59 -0.22 -5.31 -6.47
CA CYS A 59 -1.17 -5.84 -5.48
C CYS A 59 -1.13 -5.04 -4.17
N ARG A 60 0.06 -4.58 -3.75
CA ARG A 60 0.18 -3.73 -2.56
C ARG A 60 -0.56 -2.40 -2.76
N PHE A 61 -0.38 -1.74 -3.91
CA PHE A 61 -1.08 -0.49 -4.21
C PHE A 61 -2.59 -0.69 -4.35
N LYS A 62 -3.03 -1.74 -5.05
CA LYS A 62 -4.44 -2.14 -5.10
C LYS A 62 -5.02 -2.34 -3.70
N LYS A 63 -4.28 -3.00 -2.80
CA LYS A 63 -4.71 -3.18 -1.41
C LYS A 63 -4.81 -1.85 -0.67
N CYS A 64 -3.85 -0.93 -0.84
CA CYS A 64 -3.92 0.42 -0.28
C CYS A 64 -5.21 1.14 -0.70
N ILE A 65 -5.55 1.13 -1.99
CA ILE A 65 -6.79 1.75 -2.49
C ILE A 65 -8.03 1.02 -1.95
N SER A 66 -8.02 -0.32 -1.96
CA SER A 66 -9.13 -1.14 -1.46
C SER A 66 -9.46 -0.92 0.01
N VAL A 67 -8.48 -0.57 0.85
CA VAL A 67 -8.71 -0.27 2.27
C VAL A 67 -9.03 1.21 2.52
N GLY A 68 -9.11 2.04 1.47
CA GLY A 68 -9.52 3.43 1.54
C GLY A 68 -8.38 4.45 1.68
N MET A 69 -7.13 4.10 1.35
CA MET A 69 -6.04 5.10 1.40
C MET A 69 -6.28 6.17 0.34
N ALA A 70 -6.41 7.42 0.77
CA ALA A 70 -6.77 8.55 -0.08
C ALA A 70 -5.54 9.14 -0.79
N MET A 71 -5.67 9.51 -2.06
CA MET A 71 -4.54 10.02 -2.87
C MET A 71 -4.23 11.50 -2.60
N ASP A 72 -5.14 12.22 -1.95
CA ASP A 72 -4.97 13.56 -1.42
C ASP A 72 -4.34 13.54 -0.02
N ARG A 73 -3.80 14.69 0.41
CA ARG A 73 -3.27 14.87 1.77
C ARG A 73 -4.28 15.64 2.61
N GLU A 74 -5.37 15.00 2.99
CA GLU A 74 -6.29 15.51 4.02
C GLU A 74 -6.73 14.38 4.95
#